data_AF-A0A850BG14-F1
#
_entry.id   AF-A0A850BG14-F1
#
_cell.length_a   1.000
_cell.length_b   1.000
_cell.length_c   1.000
_cell.angle_alpha   90.00
_cell.angle_beta   90.00
_cell.angle_gamma   90.00
#
_symmetry.space_group_name_H-M   'P 1'
#
loop_
_entity.id
_entity.type
_entity.pdbx_description
1 polymer ?
#
loop_
_entity_poly.entity_id
_entity_poly.type
_entity_poly.pdbx_seq_one_letter_code
_entity_poly.pdbx_strand_id
1 'polypeptide(L)'
;MTTSKPSFATSPLLQRIRDALNANAPFKGKLRVSVADEPQWETSSSGEEVFVRWACWNLEADNIEVTEPVFEVLSKDVTRERLAAELPEFFPNVEVEVDNAIEV
;
A
#
# COMPACT_ATOMS: atom_id res chain seq x y z
N MET A 1 10.43 26.19 9.50
CA MET A 1 10.89 25.08 8.63
C MET A 1 9.65 24.30 8.25
N THR A 2 9.10 24.55 7.07
CA THR A 2 7.96 23.80 6.53
C THR A 2 8.50 22.46 6.07
N THR A 3 8.38 21.43 6.89
CA THR A 3 8.56 20.05 6.46
C THR A 3 7.43 19.76 5.47
N SER A 4 7.71 19.95 4.17
CA SER A 4 6.83 19.48 3.10
C SER A 4 6.64 17.98 3.33
N LYS A 5 5.46 17.60 3.83
CA LYS A 5 5.05 16.19 3.87
C LYS A 5 5.24 15.65 2.46
N PRO A 6 5.98 14.55 2.25
CA PRO A 6 6.08 13.94 0.93
C PRO A 6 4.66 13.65 0.44
N SER A 7 4.36 14.18 -0.74
CA SER A 7 3.05 14.00 -1.36
C SER A 7 2.83 12.50 -1.60
N PHE A 8 1.79 11.95 -0.97
CA PHE A 8 1.43 10.54 -1.18
C PHE A 8 1.09 10.25 -2.64
N ALA A 9 0.65 11.27 -3.40
CA ALA A 9 0.30 11.17 -4.80
C ALA A 9 1.45 10.72 -5.74
N THR A 10 2.71 10.87 -5.32
CA THR A 10 3.89 10.38 -6.06
C THR A 10 4.47 9.10 -5.47
N SER A 11 3.72 8.42 -4.60
CA SER A 11 4.16 7.18 -3.97
C SER A 11 4.33 6.06 -5.01
N PRO A 12 5.47 5.35 -5.01
CA PRO A 12 5.68 4.16 -5.84
C PRO A 12 4.59 3.10 -5.67
N LEU A 13 3.99 2.98 -4.48
CA LEU A 13 2.86 2.10 -4.21
C LEU A 13 1.65 2.44 -5.10
N LEU A 14 1.26 3.72 -5.17
CA LEU A 14 0.12 4.15 -5.98
C LEU A 14 0.35 3.87 -7.46
N GLN A 15 1.60 4.04 -7.92
CA GLN A 15 1.94 3.75 -9.31
C GLN A 15 1.81 2.25 -9.62
N ARG A 16 2.34 1.38 -8.75
CA ARG A 16 2.23 -0.08 -8.92
C ARG A 16 0.78 -0.57 -8.88
N ILE A 17 -0.03 -0.07 -7.95
CA ILE A 17 -1.46 -0.40 -7.89
C ILE A 17 -2.17 0.06 -9.17
N ARG A 18 -1.88 1.26 -9.65
CA ARG A 18 -2.45 1.78 -10.91
C ARG A 18 -2.07 0.90 -12.10
N ASP A 19 -0.82 0.49 -12.19
CA ASP A 19 -0.34 -0.38 -13.27
C ASP A 19 -1.02 -1.76 -13.21
N ALA A 20 -1.19 -2.33 -12.01
CA ALA A 20 -1.92 -3.57 -11.82
C ALA A 20 -3.42 -3.45 -12.21
N LEU A 21 -4.09 -2.36 -11.83
CA LEU A 21 -5.48 -2.09 -12.22
C LEU A 21 -5.63 -1.94 -13.74
N ASN A 22 -4.69 -1.24 -14.39
CA ASN A 22 -4.68 -1.07 -15.84
C ASN A 22 -4.43 -2.38 -16.58
N ALA A 23 -3.51 -3.22 -16.08
CA ALA A 23 -3.24 -4.54 -16.65
C ALA A 23 -4.46 -5.48 -16.59
N ASN A 24 -5.37 -5.25 -15.64
CA ASN A 24 -6.59 -6.02 -15.44
C ASN A 24 -7.86 -5.27 -15.89
N ALA A 25 -7.73 -4.27 -16.77
CA ALA A 25 -8.87 -3.47 -17.22
C ALA A 25 -9.82 -4.26 -18.15
N PRO A 26 -11.16 -4.14 -17.99
CA PRO A 26 -11.85 -3.42 -16.92
C PRO A 26 -11.81 -4.22 -15.60
N PHE A 27 -11.22 -3.64 -14.56
CA PHE A 27 -11.18 -4.26 -13.25
C PHE A 27 -12.48 -3.94 -12.49
N LYS A 28 -13.13 -4.98 -11.96
CA LYS A 28 -14.27 -4.86 -11.05
C LYS A 28 -14.02 -5.78 -9.86
N GLY A 29 -13.61 -5.21 -8.75
CA GLY A 29 -13.21 -5.95 -7.59
C GLY A 29 -12.71 -5.02 -6.49
N LYS A 30 -11.88 -5.59 -5.63
CA LYS A 30 -11.36 -4.98 -4.42
C LYS A 30 -9.84 -4.89 -4.49
N LEU A 31 -9.30 -3.75 -4.07
CA LEU A 31 -7.92 -3.61 -3.67
C LEU A 31 -7.86 -3.91 -2.17
N ARG A 32 -7.14 -4.96 -1.80
CA ARG A 32 -6.88 -5.27 -0.39
C ARG A 32 -5.46 -4.87 -0.03
N VAL A 33 -5.32 -4.18 1.09
CA VAL A 33 -4.03 -3.73 1.62
C VAL A 33 -3.95 -4.09 3.09
N SER A 34 -3.07 -5.01 3.42
CA SER A 34 -2.72 -5.33 4.80
C SER A 34 -1.49 -4.53 5.22
N VAL A 35 -1.52 -3.96 6.42
CA VAL A 35 -0.46 -3.06 6.90
C VAL A 35 -0.06 -3.50 8.30
N ALA A 36 1.24 -3.60 8.57
CA ALA A 36 1.74 -3.87 9.91
C ALA A 36 1.34 -2.76 10.90
N ASP A 37 0.91 -3.15 12.09
CA ASP A 37 0.51 -2.22 13.16
C ASP A 37 1.65 -1.32 13.60
N GLU A 38 2.81 -1.92 13.83
CA GLU A 38 4.00 -1.23 14.33
C GLU A 38 5.07 -1.08 13.25
N PRO A 39 5.71 0.10 13.14
CA PRO A 39 6.90 0.25 12.32
C PRO A 39 8.10 -0.46 12.96
N GLN A 40 9.05 -0.89 12.12
CA GLN A 40 10.25 -1.64 12.53
C GLN A 40 11.50 -1.02 11.91
N TRP A 41 12.65 -1.27 12.54
CA TRP A 41 13.95 -0.87 12.00
C TRP A 41 14.42 -1.93 11.01
N GLU A 42 14.72 -1.47 9.80
CA GLU A 42 15.26 -2.31 8.72
C GLU A 42 16.63 -1.80 8.29
N THR A 43 17.50 -2.71 7.87
CA THR A 43 18.79 -2.33 7.28
C THR A 43 18.66 -2.26 5.77
N SER A 44 18.88 -1.08 5.20
CA SER A 44 18.86 -0.88 3.75
C SER A 44 20.05 -1.58 3.08
N SER A 45 20.03 -1.68 1.75
CA SER A 45 21.15 -2.26 0.98
C SER A 45 22.45 -1.45 1.08
N SER A 46 22.39 -0.19 1.51
CA SER A 46 23.59 0.62 1.80
C SER A 46 24.12 0.41 3.22
N GLY A 47 23.45 -0.38 4.06
CA GLY A 47 23.79 -0.60 5.47
C GLY A 47 23.24 0.46 6.42
N GLU A 48 22.36 1.36 5.94
CA GLU A 48 21.70 2.37 6.76
C GLU A 48 20.47 1.77 7.45
N GLU A 49 20.30 2.03 8.75
CA GLU A 49 19.08 1.68 9.48
C GLU A 49 17.98 2.70 9.18
N VAL A 50 16.85 2.20 8.68
CA VAL A 50 15.67 2.99 8.35
C VAL A 50 14.45 2.48 9.11
N PHE A 51 13.65 3.41 9.65
CA PHE A 51 12.45 3.05 10.38
C PHE A 51 11.24 3.07 9.43
N VAL A 52 10.71 1.88 9.15
CA VAL A 52 9.75 1.63 8.08
C VAL A 52 8.52 0.89 8.60
N ARG A 53 7.49 0.79 7.76
CA ARG A 53 6.31 -0.03 8.03
C ARG A 53 6.06 -0.95 6.86
N TRP A 54 5.83 -2.22 7.14
CA TRP A 54 5.54 -3.20 6.11
C TRP A 54 4.06 -3.15 5.70
N ALA A 55 3.81 -3.34 4.42
CA ALA A 55 2.48 -3.57 3.87
C ALA A 55 2.54 -4.70 2.84
N CYS A 56 1.38 -5.28 2.57
CA CYS A 56 1.16 -6.27 1.53
C CYS A 56 -0.16 -5.91 0.86
N TRP A 57 -0.22 -6.03 -0.45
CA TRP A 57 -1.44 -5.72 -1.19
C TRP A 57 -1.64 -6.66 -2.36
N ASN A 58 -2.90 -6.84 -2.73
CA ASN A 58 -3.33 -7.60 -3.90
C ASN A 58 -4.66 -7.05 -4.44
N LEU A 59 -4.97 -7.44 -5.67
CA LEU A 59 -6.29 -7.26 -6.26
C LEU A 59 -7.10 -8.54 -6.06
N GLU A 60 -8.33 -8.40 -5.62
CA GLU A 60 -9.29 -9.49 -5.44
C GLU A 60 -10.54 -9.24 -6.31
N ALA A 61 -11.07 -10.29 -6.94
CA ALA A 61 -12.36 -10.26 -7.61
C ALA A 61 -13.14 -11.53 -7.25
N ASP A 62 -14.41 -11.40 -6.86
CA ASP A 62 -15.25 -12.53 -6.42
C ASP A 62 -14.61 -13.38 -5.29
N ASN A 63 -13.86 -12.73 -4.38
CA ASN A 63 -13.06 -13.37 -3.32
C ASN A 63 -11.93 -14.28 -3.81
N ILE A 64 -11.46 -14.06 -5.04
CA ILE A 64 -10.31 -14.75 -5.64
C ILE A 64 -9.20 -13.73 -5.86
N GLU A 65 -7.97 -14.08 -5.48
CA GLU A 65 -6.78 -13.29 -5.77
C GLU A 65 -6.56 -13.20 -7.30
N VAL A 66 -6.55 -11.99 -7.83
CA VAL A 66 -6.29 -11.68 -9.24
C VAL A 66 -4.81 -11.41 -9.48
N THR A 67 -4.14 -10.88 -8.47
CA THR A 67 -2.68 -10.68 -8.46
C THR A 67 -2.08 -11.41 -7.28
N GLU A 68 -0.85 -11.91 -7.43
CA GLU A 68 -0.08 -12.39 -6.29
C GLU A 68 0.10 -11.26 -5.26
N PRO A 69 0.13 -11.58 -3.96
CA PRO A 69 0.41 -10.60 -2.90
C PRO A 69 1.78 -9.94 -3.10
N VAL A 70 1.80 -8.61 -3.06
CA VAL A 70 3.02 -7.80 -3.23
C VAL A 70 3.39 -7.15 -1.92
N PHE A 71 4.57 -7.52 -1.39
CA PHE A 71 5.15 -6.88 -0.22
C PHE A 71 5.73 -5.50 -0.55
N GLU A 72 5.51 -4.57 0.36
CA GLU A 72 5.90 -3.18 0.21
C GLU A 72 6.50 -2.63 1.50
N VAL A 73 7.59 -1.88 1.35
CA VAL A 73 8.18 -1.12 2.44
C VAL A 73 7.68 0.32 2.36
N LEU A 74 6.98 0.76 3.40
CA LEU A 74 6.43 2.10 3.52
C LEU A 74 7.23 2.93 4.52
N SER A 75 7.14 4.25 4.40
CA SER A 75 7.57 5.14 5.48
C SER A 75 6.75 4.85 6.74
N LYS A 76 7.39 4.93 7.92
CA LYS A 76 6.73 4.79 9.23
C LYS A 76 5.46 5.65 9.40
N ASP A 77 5.37 6.78 8.68
CA ASP A 77 4.28 7.76 8.77
C ASP A 77 3.09 7.41 7.84
N VAL A 78 3.19 6.31 7.08
CA VAL A 78 2.08 5.77 6.28
C VAL A 78 1.38 4.70 7.10
N THR A 79 0.35 5.09 7.85
CA THR A 79 -0.41 4.17 8.71
C THR A 79 -1.59 3.55 7.97
N ARG A 80 -2.18 2.52 8.58
CA ARG A 80 -3.43 1.91 8.13
C ARG A 80 -4.55 2.94 7.97
N GLU A 81 -4.75 3.82 8.95
CA GLU A 81 -5.80 4.84 8.94
C GLU A 81 -5.58 5.83 7.78
N ARG A 82 -4.32 6.19 7.53
CA ARG A 82 -3.97 7.07 6.42
C ARG A 82 -4.26 6.42 5.07
N LEU A 83 -3.87 5.15 4.90
CA LEU A 83 -4.15 4.40 3.68
C LEU A 83 -5.65 4.21 3.47
N ALA A 84 -6.40 3.85 4.52
CA ALA A 84 -7.85 3.69 4.47
C ALA A 84 -8.57 5.00 4.08
N ALA A 85 -8.04 6.15 4.49
CA ALA A 85 -8.59 7.46 4.12
C ALA A 85 -8.20 7.89 2.70
N GLU A 86 -6.94 7.72 2.31
CA GLU A 86 -6.40 8.29 1.07
C GLU A 86 -6.62 7.38 -0.16
N LEU A 87 -6.49 6.06 -0.05
CA LEU A 87 -6.57 5.14 -1.20
C LEU A 87 -7.92 5.20 -1.96
N PRO A 88 -9.10 5.29 -1.31
CA PRO A 88 -10.37 5.42 -2.02
C PRO A 88 -10.44 6.68 -2.89
N GLU A 89 -9.75 7.77 -2.52
CA GLU A 89 -9.70 9.00 -3.31
C GLU A 89 -8.89 8.80 -4.61
N PHE A 90 -7.83 7.99 -4.55
CA PHE A 90 -6.99 7.68 -5.71
C PHE A 90 -7.59 6.61 -6.63
N PHE A 91 -8.41 5.71 -6.08
CA PHE A 91 -9.00 4.57 -6.81
C PHE A 91 -10.54 4.52 -6.64
N PRO A 92 -11.28 5.55 -7.06
CA PRO A 92 -12.72 5.69 -6.75
C PRO A 92 -13.61 4.63 -7.40
N ASN A 93 -13.09 3.88 -8.37
CA ASN A 93 -13.85 2.85 -9.09
C ASN A 93 -13.56 1.43 -8.59
N VAL A 94 -12.82 1.30 -7.49
CA VAL A 94 -12.40 0.02 -6.92
C VAL A 94 -12.81 0.03 -5.45
N GLU A 95 -13.33 -1.09 -4.95
CA GLU A 95 -13.54 -1.25 -3.51
C GLU A 95 -12.19 -1.30 -2.82
N VAL A 96 -11.98 -0.54 -1.75
CA VAL A 96 -10.70 -0.52 -1.04
C VAL A 96 -10.92 -1.06 0.36
N GLU A 97 -10.18 -2.10 0.72
CA GLU A 97 -10.13 -2.67 2.06
C GLU A 97 -8.72 -2.54 2.60
N VAL A 98 -8.59 -1.87 3.75
CA VAL A 98 -7.30 -1.73 4.44
C VAL A 98 -7.44 -2.35 5.82
N ASP A 99 -6.71 -3.43 6.05
CA ASP A 99 -6.73 -4.18 7.29
C ASP A 99 -5.34 -4.21 7.95
N ASN A 100 -5.31 -4.76 9.17
CA ASN A 100 -4.07 -5.12 9.83
C ASN A 100 -4.03 -6.65 9.91
N ALA A 101 -3.21 -7.26 9.07
CA ALA A 101 -3.08 -8.70 8.98
C ALA A 101 -1.64 -9.18 8.81
N ILE A 102 -0.64 -8.29 8.91
CA ILE A 102 0.75 -8.67 8.73
C ILE A 102 1.46 -8.63 10.07
N GLU A 103 1.84 -9.82 10.52
CA GLU A 103 2.87 -10.02 11.53
C GLU A 103 4.20 -10.21 10.77
N VAL A 104 5.15 -9.30 10.99
CA VAL A 104 6.51 -9.29 10.43
C VAL A 104 7.53 -9.34 11.53
#